data_AF-A0A1D6MXH1-F1
#
_entry.id   AF-A0A1D6MXH1-F1
#
_cell.length_a   1.000
_cell.length_b   1.000
_cell.length_c   1.000
_cell.angle_alpha   90.00
_cell.angle_beta   90.00
_cell.angle_gamma   90.00
#
_symmetry.space_group_name_H-M   'P 1'
#
loop_
_entity.id
_entity.type
_entity.pdbx_description
1 polymer ?
#
loop_
_entity_poly.entity_id
_entity_poly.type
_entity_poly.pdbx_seq_one_letter_code
_entity_poly.pdbx_strand_id
1 'polypeptide(L)'
;MAEYLASIFGTEKDRVNCPFYFKIGVCRHGDRCSRLHNRPTISPTLVLANMYQRPDMITPGVDAQGQPIDPEKMQEHFEDFYEDIYEELGKFGEIENLNVCDNLADHMIGNVYVQFREEEQAAVAYNALQGRFYSGRPIIVEYSPVTDFREATCRQFEENSCNRGGSVISCM
;
A
#
# COMPACT_ATOMS: atom_id res chain seq x y z
N MET A 1 1.45 -14.56 -31.40
CA MET A 1 1.85 -13.17 -31.09
C MET A 1 1.21 -12.68 -29.79
N ALA A 2 -0.08 -12.91 -29.56
CA ALA A 2 -0.77 -12.54 -28.31
C ALA A 2 -0.17 -13.20 -27.05
N GLU A 3 0.13 -14.50 -27.08
CA GLU A 3 0.73 -15.22 -25.93
C GLU A 3 2.11 -14.67 -25.53
N TYR A 4 2.94 -14.32 -26.51
CA TYR A 4 4.24 -13.70 -26.24
C TYR A 4 4.09 -12.33 -25.57
N LEU A 5 3.14 -11.50 -26.04
CA LEU A 5 2.86 -10.19 -25.43
C LEU A 5 2.28 -10.32 -24.02
N ALA A 6 1.39 -11.29 -23.79
CA ALA A 6 0.84 -11.58 -22.45
C ALA A 6 1.94 -12.02 -21.46
N SER A 7 2.95 -12.75 -21.92
CA SER A 7 4.08 -13.16 -21.09
C SER A 7 5.05 -12.02 -20.72
N ILE A 8 4.96 -10.88 -21.41
CA ILE A 8 5.82 -9.71 -21.18
C ILE A 8 5.13 -8.69 -20.28
N PHE A 9 3.83 -8.49 -20.45
CA PHE A 9 3.06 -7.47 -19.77
C PHE A 9 3.20 -7.56 -18.23
N GLY A 10 3.52 -6.43 -17.58
CA GLY A 10 3.71 -6.38 -16.13
C GLY A 10 5.02 -7.00 -15.61
N THR A 11 5.90 -7.49 -16.48
CA THR A 11 7.22 -8.02 -16.11
C THR A 11 8.34 -7.01 -16.39
N GLU A 12 9.55 -7.26 -15.88
CA GLU A 12 10.70 -6.40 -16.17
C GLU A 12 11.06 -6.31 -17.66
N LYS A 13 10.64 -7.31 -18.45
CA LYS A 13 10.80 -7.36 -19.91
C LYS A 13 9.87 -6.38 -20.63
N ASP A 14 8.81 -5.90 -19.96
CA ASP A 14 7.95 -4.84 -20.48
C ASP A 14 8.75 -3.52 -20.51
N ARG A 15 9.02 -3.06 -21.73
CA ARG A 15 9.74 -1.80 -21.97
C ARG A 15 8.83 -0.58 -21.97
N VAL A 16 7.51 -0.79 -21.97
CA VAL A 16 6.50 0.27 -22.05
C VAL A 16 5.93 0.55 -20.67
N ASN A 17 5.45 -0.48 -19.97
CA ASN A 17 4.81 -0.31 -18.66
C ASN A 17 5.80 -0.48 -17.51
N CYS A 18 5.57 0.25 -16.44
CA CYS A 18 6.36 0.10 -15.22
C CYS A 18 5.93 -1.17 -14.48
N PRO A 19 6.80 -2.19 -14.35
CA PRO A 19 6.47 -3.42 -13.65
C PRO A 19 6.21 -3.17 -12.16
N PHE A 20 6.91 -2.21 -11.55
CA PHE A 20 6.70 -1.85 -10.15
C PHE A 20 5.30 -1.25 -9.96
N TYR A 21 4.95 -0.20 -10.71
CA TYR A 21 3.61 0.39 -10.58
C TYR A 21 2.50 -0.63 -10.84
N PHE A 22 2.68 -1.50 -11.84
CA PHE A 22 1.70 -2.55 -12.14
C PHE A 22 1.52 -3.54 -10.97
N LYS A 23 2.62 -3.99 -10.36
CA LYS A 23 2.57 -5.04 -9.32
C LYS A 23 2.29 -4.52 -7.91
N ILE A 24 2.83 -3.35 -7.54
CA ILE A 24 2.76 -2.81 -6.18
C ILE A 24 1.95 -1.51 -6.10
N GLY A 25 1.44 -0.99 -7.21
CA GLY A 25 0.64 0.24 -7.25
C GLY A 25 1.42 1.54 -7.03
N VAL A 26 2.73 1.45 -6.79
CA VAL A 26 3.62 2.60 -6.59
C VAL A 26 4.95 2.41 -7.29
N CYS A 27 5.65 3.51 -7.55
CA CYS A 27 6.97 3.49 -8.15
C CYS A 27 7.84 4.55 -7.50
N ARG A 28 9.07 4.18 -7.13
CA ARG A 28 10.07 5.10 -6.55
C ARG A 28 10.34 6.36 -7.37
N HIS A 29 10.07 6.34 -8.68
CA HIS A 29 10.28 7.50 -9.55
C HIS A 29 9.03 8.40 -9.65
N GLY A 30 7.86 7.96 -9.14
CA GLY A 30 6.60 8.68 -9.26
C GLY A 30 6.32 9.08 -10.71
N ASP A 31 5.92 10.32 -10.93
CA ASP A 31 5.63 10.86 -12.27
C ASP A 31 6.89 11.09 -13.13
N ARG A 32 8.10 10.94 -12.57
CA ARG A 32 9.37 10.99 -13.30
C ARG A 32 9.80 9.63 -13.85
N CYS A 33 8.97 8.60 -13.70
CA CYS A 33 9.25 7.28 -14.26
C CYS A 33 9.34 7.36 -15.79
N SER A 34 10.33 6.70 -16.37
CA SER A 34 10.48 6.61 -17.83
C SER A 34 9.52 5.60 -18.49
N ARG A 35 8.78 4.84 -17.68
CA ARG A 35 7.79 3.85 -18.12
C ARG A 35 6.39 4.30 -17.71
N LEU A 36 5.37 3.80 -18.40
CA LEU A 36 3.97 4.16 -18.17
C LEU A 36 3.44 3.59 -16.85
N HIS A 37 2.70 4.43 -16.13
CA HIS A 37 1.89 4.08 -14.96
C HIS A 37 0.42 4.10 -15.38
N ASN A 38 -0.15 2.93 -15.67
CA ASN A 38 -1.56 2.83 -16.06
C ASN A 38 -2.43 2.90 -14.81
N ARG A 39 -2.82 4.11 -14.43
CA ARG A 39 -3.70 4.36 -13.28
C ARG A 39 -5.13 3.89 -13.64
N PRO A 40 -5.70 2.91 -12.94
CA PRO A 40 -7.06 2.47 -13.23
C PRO A 40 -8.08 3.57 -12.90
N THR A 41 -9.13 3.69 -13.71
CA THR A 41 -10.26 4.59 -13.43
C THR A 41 -11.25 3.99 -12.43
N ILE A 42 -11.25 2.67 -12.34
CA ILE A 42 -11.98 1.86 -11.36
C ILE A 42 -11.15 0.59 -11.09
N SER A 43 -11.15 0.14 -9.85
CA SER A 43 -10.47 -1.07 -9.40
C SER A 43 -11.12 -1.53 -8.10
N PRO A 44 -11.18 -2.84 -7.81
CA PRO A 44 -11.60 -3.33 -6.50
C PRO A 44 -10.60 -2.97 -5.40
N THR A 45 -9.37 -2.57 -5.77
CA THR A 45 -8.30 -2.23 -4.84
C THR A 45 -8.08 -0.72 -4.77
N LEU A 46 -8.06 -0.18 -3.56
CA LEU A 46 -7.66 1.20 -3.25
C LEU A 46 -6.31 1.21 -2.53
N VAL A 47 -5.61 2.32 -2.68
CA VAL A 47 -4.45 2.68 -1.85
C VAL A 47 -4.75 3.98 -1.12
N LEU A 48 -4.53 3.98 0.20
CA LEU A 48 -4.54 5.13 1.08
C LEU A 48 -3.08 5.50 1.34
N ALA A 49 -2.59 6.51 0.63
CA ALA A 49 -1.18 6.86 0.64
C ALA A 49 -0.78 7.51 1.97
N ASN A 50 0.31 7.03 2.58
CA ASN A 50 0.88 7.58 3.82
C ASN A 50 -0.18 7.79 4.91
N MET A 51 -1.03 6.78 5.08
CA MET A 51 -2.14 6.76 6.02
C MET A 51 -1.66 6.30 7.41
N TYR A 52 -0.95 5.17 7.47
CA TYR A 52 -0.39 4.67 8.72
C TYR A 52 0.79 5.54 9.15
N GLN A 53 0.72 6.07 10.38
CA GLN A 53 1.76 6.91 10.95
C GLN A 53 2.48 6.17 12.07
N ARG A 54 3.58 5.48 11.75
CA ARG A 54 4.35 4.81 12.80
C ARG A 54 4.95 5.84 13.79
N PRO A 55 4.99 5.53 15.09
CA PRO A 55 5.63 6.39 16.08
C PRO A 55 7.14 6.61 15.82
N ASP A 56 7.81 5.68 15.14
CA ASP A 56 9.25 5.68 14.87
C ASP A 56 9.62 6.04 13.42
N MET A 57 8.75 6.74 12.68
CA MET A 57 8.99 7.05 11.27
C MET A 57 10.25 7.86 10.99
N ILE A 58 10.70 8.69 11.94
CA ILE A 58 11.90 9.52 11.77
C ILE A 58 13.17 8.73 12.09
N THR A 59 13.13 7.93 13.16
CA THR A 59 14.28 7.16 13.62
C THR A 59 13.77 5.83 14.17
N PRO A 60 14.10 4.70 13.51
CA PRO A 60 13.60 3.39 13.91
C PRO A 60 13.87 3.09 15.38
N GLY A 61 12.83 2.65 16.10
CA GLY A 61 12.91 2.29 17.52
C GLY A 61 12.92 3.46 18.50
N VAL A 62 12.83 4.72 18.07
CA VAL A 62 12.63 5.87 18.98
C VAL A 62 11.42 6.69 18.60
N ASP A 63 10.71 7.20 19.61
CA ASP A 63 9.56 8.08 19.41
C ASP A 63 9.97 9.50 19.01
N ALA A 64 8.97 10.35 18.76
CA ALA A 64 9.18 11.76 18.44
C ALA A 64 9.90 12.56 19.55
N GLN A 65 9.99 12.03 20.78
CA GLN A 65 10.67 12.62 21.93
C GLN A 65 12.10 12.07 22.10
N GLY A 66 12.53 11.14 21.22
CA GLY A 66 13.83 10.49 21.27
C GLY A 66 13.92 9.38 22.31
N GLN A 67 12.81 8.89 22.84
CA GLN A 67 12.79 7.78 23.80
C GLN A 67 12.65 6.45 23.06
N PRO A 68 13.31 5.38 23.52
CA PRO A 68 13.10 4.03 22.99
C PRO A 68 11.62 3.64 23.08
N ILE A 69 11.06 3.17 21.98
CA ILE A 69 9.68 2.67 21.96
C ILE A 69 9.70 1.21 22.44
N ASP A 70 8.85 0.95 23.42
CA ASP A 70 8.57 -0.41 23.88
C ASP A 70 7.90 -1.22 22.76
N PRO A 71 8.44 -2.39 22.34
CA PRO A 71 7.88 -3.17 21.25
C PRO A 71 6.40 -3.52 21.44
N GLU A 72 5.96 -3.77 22.69
CA GLU A 72 4.55 -4.03 23.01
C GLU A 72 3.67 -2.82 22.67
N LYS A 73 4.11 -1.60 23.02
CA LYS A 73 3.38 -0.37 22.67
C LYS A 73 3.34 -0.10 21.17
N MET A 74 4.39 -0.48 20.44
CA MET A 74 4.42 -0.35 18.99
C MET A 74 3.39 -1.30 18.34
N GLN A 75 3.27 -2.51 18.88
CA GLN A 75 2.28 -3.48 18.45
C GLN A 75 0.86 -3.00 18.78
N GLU A 76 0.60 -2.54 20.00
CA GLU A 76 -0.70 -1.97 20.42
C GLU A 76 -1.12 -0.81 19.49
N HIS A 77 -0.20 0.12 19.20
CA HIS A 77 -0.46 1.23 18.29
C HIS A 77 -0.83 0.77 16.87
N PHE A 78 -0.19 -0.31 16.38
CA PHE A 78 -0.51 -0.88 15.08
C PHE A 78 -1.87 -1.58 15.08
N GLU A 79 -2.18 -2.37 16.12
CA GLU A 79 -3.45 -3.07 16.27
C GLU A 79 -4.62 -2.10 16.35
N ASP A 80 -4.51 -1.05 17.17
CA ASP A 80 -5.51 0.02 17.27
C ASP A 80 -5.78 0.67 15.91
N PHE A 81 -4.71 0.97 15.15
CA PHE A 81 -4.83 1.54 13.80
C PHE A 81 -5.49 0.55 12.83
N TYR A 82 -5.07 -0.72 12.87
CA TYR A 82 -5.58 -1.74 11.95
C TYR A 82 -7.07 -1.98 12.18
N GLU A 83 -7.51 -2.08 13.45
CA GLU A 83 -8.90 -2.25 13.83
C GLU A 83 -9.76 -1.06 13.36
N ASP A 84 -9.35 0.17 13.67
CA ASP A 84 -10.08 1.39 13.29
C ASP A 84 -10.27 1.50 11.77
N ILE A 85 -9.22 1.21 10.99
CA ILE A 85 -9.29 1.24 9.53
C ILE A 85 -10.11 0.07 8.98
N TYR A 86 -9.99 -1.13 9.53
CA TYR A 86 -10.78 -2.29 9.10
C TYR A 86 -12.28 -2.06 9.34
N GLU A 87 -12.66 -1.58 10.53
CA GLU A 87 -14.05 -1.29 10.87
C GLU A 87 -14.63 -0.15 10.03
N GLU A 88 -13.89 0.93 9.79
CA GLU A 88 -14.35 2.05 8.97
C GLU A 88 -14.51 1.65 7.50
N LEU A 89 -13.56 0.91 6.93
CA LEU A 89 -13.62 0.47 5.54
C LEU A 89 -14.68 -0.63 5.32
N GLY A 90 -14.91 -1.49 6.31
CA GLY A 90 -15.92 -2.55 6.26
C GLY A 90 -17.35 -2.02 6.09
N LYS A 91 -17.59 -0.74 6.39
CA LYS A 91 -18.89 -0.07 6.17
C LYS A 91 -19.23 0.09 4.68
N PHE A 92 -18.23 0.06 3.80
CA PHE A 92 -18.43 0.28 2.36
C PHE A 92 -18.59 -1.03 1.56
N GLY A 93 -18.18 -2.16 2.13
CA GLY A 93 -18.27 -3.46 1.47
C GLY A 93 -17.44 -4.54 2.16
N GLU A 94 -17.49 -5.75 1.60
CA GLU A 94 -16.71 -6.90 2.07
C GLU A 94 -15.24 -6.71 1.68
N ILE A 95 -14.36 -6.70 2.69
CA ILE A 95 -12.91 -6.58 2.50
C ILE A 95 -12.32 -7.97 2.30
N GLU A 96 -11.69 -8.20 1.15
CA GLU A 96 -10.96 -9.43 0.84
C GLU A 96 -9.53 -9.37 1.39
N ASN A 97 -8.87 -8.21 1.27
CA ASN A 97 -7.51 -8.01 1.76
C ASN A 97 -7.33 -6.59 2.32
N LEU A 98 -6.65 -6.48 3.47
CA LEU A 98 -6.20 -5.23 4.06
C LEU A 98 -4.72 -5.35 4.45
N ASN A 99 -3.87 -4.55 3.81
CA ASN A 99 -2.42 -4.60 3.95
C ASN A 99 -1.86 -3.22 4.30
N VAL A 100 -1.03 -3.15 5.34
CA VAL A 100 -0.39 -1.89 5.79
C VAL A 100 1.11 -1.98 5.54
N CYS A 101 1.63 -1.06 4.73
CA CYS A 101 3.04 -1.04 4.34
C CYS A 101 3.95 -0.53 5.47
N ASP A 102 4.91 -1.37 5.83
CA ASP A 102 5.95 -1.11 6.81
C ASP A 102 7.26 -0.56 6.23
N ASN A 103 7.23 -0.16 4.96
CA ASN A 103 8.42 0.28 4.27
C ASN A 103 8.85 1.68 4.75
N LEU A 104 10.16 1.91 4.86
CA LEU A 104 10.70 3.25 5.17
C LEU A 104 10.89 4.13 3.94
N ALA A 105 10.66 3.60 2.73
CA ALA A 105 10.83 4.34 1.50
C ALA A 105 9.65 5.29 1.26
N ASP A 106 9.92 6.55 0.95
CA ASP A 106 8.94 7.65 0.81
C ASP A 106 7.71 7.32 -0.07
N HIS A 107 7.86 6.43 -1.05
CA HIS A 107 6.80 6.07 -1.99
C HIS A 107 5.89 4.92 -1.51
N MET A 108 6.26 4.26 -0.40
CA MET A 108 5.52 3.14 0.21
C MET A 108 5.18 3.36 1.68
N ILE A 109 5.88 4.27 2.35
CA ILE A 109 5.75 4.47 3.80
C ILE A 109 4.31 4.75 4.20
N GLY A 110 3.79 3.89 5.08
CA GLY A 110 2.45 4.00 5.64
C GLY A 110 1.32 3.83 4.64
N ASN A 111 1.56 3.33 3.43
CA ASN A 111 0.49 3.05 2.48
C ASN A 111 -0.39 1.92 3.00
N VAL A 112 -1.70 2.14 2.99
CA VAL A 112 -2.68 1.09 3.29
C VAL A 112 -3.36 0.69 2.00
N TYR A 113 -3.36 -0.60 1.70
CA TYR A 113 -4.08 -1.17 0.57
C TYR A 113 -5.29 -1.92 1.07
N VAL A 114 -6.45 -1.61 0.50
CA VAL A 114 -7.69 -2.33 0.74
C VAL A 114 -8.21 -2.86 -0.57
N GLN A 115 -8.53 -4.15 -0.62
CA GLN A 115 -9.23 -4.77 -1.73
C GLN A 115 -10.60 -5.19 -1.26
N PHE A 116 -11.61 -4.66 -1.93
CA PHE A 116 -13.00 -5.07 -1.77
C PHE A 116 -13.32 -6.23 -2.69
N ARG A 117 -14.39 -6.96 -2.35
CA ARG A 117 -14.88 -8.05 -3.17
C ARG A 117 -15.38 -7.59 -4.55
N GLU A 118 -16.08 -6.45 -4.59
CA GLU A 118 -16.67 -5.89 -5.82
C GLU A 118 -16.13 -4.48 -6.10
N GLU A 119 -16.03 -4.10 -7.38
CA GLU A 119 -15.53 -2.77 -7.80
C GLU A 119 -16.43 -1.63 -7.32
N GLU A 120 -17.74 -1.86 -7.24
CA GLU A 120 -18.71 -0.88 -6.75
C GLU A 120 -18.48 -0.53 -5.27
N GLN A 121 -18.06 -1.50 -4.46
CA GLN A 121 -17.75 -1.28 -3.04
C GLN A 121 -16.52 -0.38 -2.90
N ALA A 122 -15.48 -0.64 -3.68
CA ALA A 122 -14.31 0.22 -3.76
C ALA A 122 -14.67 1.63 -4.23
N ALA A 123 -15.58 1.76 -5.20
CA ALA A 123 -16.04 3.07 -5.65
C ALA A 123 -16.82 3.84 -4.58
N VAL A 124 -17.67 3.16 -3.80
CA VAL A 124 -18.35 3.76 -2.64
C VAL A 124 -17.34 4.24 -1.61
N ALA A 125 -16.36 3.40 -1.25
CA ALA A 125 -15.29 3.76 -0.31
C ALA A 125 -14.45 4.95 -0.81
N TYR A 126 -14.03 4.92 -2.09
CA TYR A 126 -13.28 6.02 -2.71
C TYR A 126 -14.01 7.35 -2.56
N ASN A 127 -15.29 7.40 -2.94
CA ASN A 127 -16.09 8.62 -2.86
C ASN A 127 -16.32 9.07 -1.42
N ALA A 128 -16.49 8.14 -0.47
CA ALA A 128 -16.71 8.45 0.93
C ALA A 128 -15.44 8.97 1.63
N LEU A 129 -14.26 8.51 1.22
CA LEU A 129 -12.97 8.90 1.80
C LEU A 129 -12.41 10.20 1.21
N GLN A 130 -12.79 10.55 -0.01
CA GLN A 130 -12.36 11.78 -0.66
C GLN A 130 -12.69 13.02 0.20
N GLY A 131 -11.66 13.79 0.54
CA GLY A 131 -11.77 15.01 1.36
C GLY A 131 -11.95 14.77 2.86
N ARG A 132 -11.94 13.52 3.34
CA ARG A 132 -11.94 13.21 4.77
C ARG A 132 -10.55 13.34 5.38
N PHE A 133 -10.53 13.38 6.71
CA PHE A 133 -9.31 13.49 7.51
C PHE A 133 -9.23 12.31 8.48
N TYR A 134 -8.00 11.88 8.75
CA TYR A 134 -7.66 10.88 9.74
C TYR A 134 -6.53 11.42 10.61
N SER A 135 -6.72 11.45 11.93
CA SER A 135 -5.74 12.00 12.88
C SER A 135 -5.21 13.39 12.49
N GLY A 136 -6.10 14.26 11.99
CA GLY A 136 -5.80 15.62 11.55
C GLY A 136 -5.12 15.74 10.19
N ARG A 137 -4.88 14.65 9.47
CA ARG A 137 -4.26 14.62 8.13
C ARG A 137 -5.28 14.27 7.05
N PRO A 138 -5.20 14.86 5.85
CA PRO A 138 -6.10 14.50 4.76
C PRO A 138 -5.85 13.06 4.31
N ILE A 139 -6.93 12.31 4.05
CA ILE A 139 -6.85 10.97 3.48
C ILE A 139 -6.58 11.10 1.99
N ILE A 140 -5.47 10.55 1.50
CA ILE A 140 -5.12 10.51 0.08
C ILE A 140 -5.50 9.13 -0.44
N VAL A 141 -6.66 9.03 -1.08
CA VAL A 141 -7.18 7.78 -1.65
C VAL A 141 -7.05 7.77 -3.17
N GLU A 142 -6.49 6.71 -3.72
CA GLU A 142 -6.39 6.45 -5.17
C GLU A 142 -6.78 5.01 -5.50
N TYR A 143 -7.27 4.75 -6.72
CA TYR A 143 -7.40 3.38 -7.20
C TYR A 143 -6.02 2.77 -7.47
N SER A 144 -5.85 1.52 -7.04
CA SER A 144 -4.61 0.77 -7.19
C SER A 144 -4.75 -0.30 -8.28
N PRO A 145 -3.73 -0.51 -9.14
CA PRO A 145 -3.71 -1.60 -10.11
C PRO A 145 -3.41 -2.97 -9.47
N VAL A 146 -3.10 -3.02 -8.17
CA VAL A 146 -2.72 -4.26 -7.47
C VAL A 146 -3.92 -5.21 -7.40
N THR A 147 -3.78 -6.38 -8.00
CA THR A 147 -4.80 -7.43 -7.99
C THR A 147 -4.41 -8.66 -7.16
N ASP A 148 -3.11 -8.96 -7.08
CA ASP A 148 -2.57 -10.09 -6.31
C ASP A 148 -1.50 -9.62 -5.33
N PHE A 149 -1.85 -9.55 -4.04
CA PHE A 149 -0.91 -9.17 -3.00
C PHE A 149 0.24 -10.15 -2.82
N ARG A 150 0.10 -11.43 -3.21
CA ARG A 150 1.19 -12.42 -3.12
C ARG A 150 2.34 -12.14 -4.08
N GLU A 151 2.07 -11.39 -5.15
CA GLU A 151 3.10 -10.89 -6.07
C GLU A 151 3.62 -9.51 -5.65
N ALA A 152 2.87 -8.79 -4.83
CA ALA A 152 3.20 -7.45 -4.36
C ALA A 152 4.01 -7.47 -3.05
N THR A 153 3.84 -8.51 -2.23
CA THR A 153 4.54 -8.66 -0.94
C THR A 153 5.99 -9.11 -1.10
N CYS A 154 6.81 -8.70 -0.15
CA CYS A 154 8.21 -9.12 -0.09
C CYS A 154 8.33 -10.55 0.43
N ARG A 155 8.51 -11.54 -0.46
CA ARG A 155 8.80 -12.92 -0.03
C ARG A 155 10.01 -13.03 0.91
N GLN A 156 11.05 -12.22 0.68
CA GLN A 156 12.21 -12.20 1.56
C GLN A 156 11.86 -11.65 2.95
N PHE A 157 10.86 -10.77 3.07
CA PHE A 157 10.41 -10.26 4.36
C PHE A 157 9.60 -11.33 5.10
N GLU A 158 8.70 -12.04 4.40
CA GLU A 158 8.02 -13.23 4.94
C GLU A 158 9.02 -14.29 5.45
N GLU A 159 10.18 -14.41 4.78
CA GLU A 159 11.29 -15.28 5.17
C GLU A 159 12.28 -14.65 6.18
N ASN A 160 12.01 -13.47 6.74
CA ASN A 160 12.90 -12.72 7.65
C ASN A 160 14.33 -12.48 7.12
N SER A 161 14.49 -12.39 5.79
CA SER A 161 15.77 -12.25 5.08
C SER A 161 15.87 -11.00 4.20
N CYS A 162 14.87 -10.09 4.26
CA CYS A 162 14.84 -8.91 3.43
C CYS A 162 15.87 -7.86 3.86
N ASN A 163 16.91 -7.70 3.04
CA ASN A 163 17.90 -6.63 3.18
C ASN A 163 17.59 -5.42 2.27
N ARG A 164 16.43 -5.39 1.60
CA ARG A 164 16.12 -4.41 0.53
C ARG A 164 15.38 -3.16 1.01
N GLY A 165 14.93 -3.12 2.27
CA GLY A 165 14.41 -1.92 2.95
C GLY A 165 13.19 -1.19 2.34
N GLY A 166 12.69 -1.57 1.16
CA GLY A 166 11.63 -0.82 0.50
C GLY A 166 11.53 -1.00 -1.01
N SER A 167 11.42 -2.23 -1.52
CA SER A 167 11.15 -2.46 -2.97
C SER A 167 9.82 -3.17 -3.26
N VAL A 168 9.09 -3.55 -2.22
CA VAL A 168 7.89 -4.42 -2.26
C VAL A 168 7.08 -4.15 -1.00
N ILE A 169 5.78 -4.43 -1.04
CA ILE A 169 4.87 -4.27 0.10
C ILE A 169 5.42 -5.13 1.25
N SER A 170 5.79 -4.48 2.34
CA SER A 170 6.12 -5.15 3.60
C SER A 170 4.88 -5.00 4.47
N CYS A 171 4.13 -6.07 4.72
CA CYS A 171 3.00 -5.96 5.65
C CYS A 171 3.52 -6.14 7.08
N MET A 172 3.08 -5.28 8.00
CA MET A 172 3.11 -5.60 9.43
C MET A 172 2.10 -6.71 9.75
#